data_AF-A0A972QWT4-F1
#
_entry.id   AF-A0A972QWT4-F1
#
_cell.length_a   1.000
_cell.length_b   1.000
_cell.length_c   1.000
_cell.angle_alpha   90.00
_cell.angle_beta   90.00
_cell.angle_gamma   90.00
#
_symmetry.space_group_name_H-M   'P 1'
#
loop_
_entity.id
_entity.type
_entity.pdbx_description
1 polymer ?
#
loop_
_entity_poly.entity_id
_entity_poly.type
_entity_poly.pdbx_seq_one_letter_code
_entity_poly.pdbx_strand_id
1 'polypeptide(L)'
;MNREQGHVLPGILGAMAVGILLIAPFLSQVSVSLTTSRDYGQSMLAQNSADAGIEHAIWDLVYDDLATQFSSPGDSYNYQMSESVNGKTPDITVTAISMGSGVFGPIDTLAWWKLNDASGLTATDSSGNGYDGTLTNMIGDEWTTGVLGDALQLDGDEDYIELTTFPDLTGNFTMAVWINATDASGDERIFADDENNLGGYALSIGDAGDGQVRFFSRNISPVSLDSGQVITPGTWHHLVGLHDADSQQRRIYVDGQLVAEDSGSYSGIWGIDPGLAALGGEVDGTSESSENWRFDGTMDDFRVYNRVLSEDEIIDLFNEGSGDAPIFQEFTEAKRGSNEQSLTINTPPGTSEDDLLIAAVVTDASETISPPVGEGWTQIDHGTGSNRVTMGVWWKLADASESSSHQFTWGSDEEAYGWIMRFTGHDLSSPINTFGVSSGNNNISPPSPSVTTTVANTLILRIGGFDDDDITVDSTGLVGHTTITMDKSNSGRRDTCAGGAGYVALPAIGASGASNFSLTAREQYRSVTIAIAPEPGDTSSVYDIVSATANSTITARTTITGGTVSIGSWQVE
;
A
#
# COMPACT_ATOMS: atom_id res chain seq x y z
N MET A 1 56.54 53.71 -73.85
CA MET A 1 57.30 52.46 -74.09
C MET A 1 56.88 51.46 -73.03
N ASN A 2 56.25 50.36 -73.44
CA ASN A 2 56.19 49.00 -72.85
C ASN A 2 55.77 48.86 -71.35
N ARG A 3 54.57 48.31 -71.05
CA ARG A 3 54.26 46.90 -70.66
C ARG A 3 54.90 46.50 -69.32
N GLU A 4 54.25 45.96 -68.27
CA GLU A 4 53.07 45.09 -68.10
C GLU A 4 52.66 45.03 -66.59
N GLN A 5 51.37 44.73 -66.31
CA GLN A 5 50.73 43.93 -65.20
C GLN A 5 51.17 44.13 -63.73
N GLY A 6 50.36 44.09 -62.65
CA GLY A 6 49.01 43.58 -62.39
C GLY A 6 48.99 42.99 -60.95
N HIS A 7 47.98 43.35 -60.15
CA HIS A 7 47.62 42.81 -58.80
C HIS A 7 48.58 43.15 -57.65
N VAL A 8 48.19 43.32 -56.39
CA VAL A 8 47.21 42.68 -55.49
C VAL A 8 47.02 43.75 -54.40
N LEU A 9 45.86 44.18 -53.90
CA LEU A 9 44.79 43.48 -53.17
C LEU A 9 45.19 42.66 -51.91
N PRO A 10 46.15 43.01 -51.02
CA PRO A 10 46.53 42.14 -49.89
C PRO A 10 46.21 42.76 -48.51
N GLY A 11 45.67 43.99 -48.44
CA GLY A 11 45.45 44.69 -47.17
C GLY A 11 44.09 44.39 -46.53
N ILE A 12 43.05 44.17 -47.34
CA ILE A 12 41.66 44.03 -46.85
C ILE A 12 41.26 42.54 -46.67
N LEU A 13 41.92 41.61 -47.37
CA LEU A 13 41.74 40.16 -47.16
C LEU A 13 42.42 39.65 -45.88
N GLY A 14 43.41 40.35 -45.34
CA GLY A 14 44.09 39.96 -44.09
C GLY A 14 43.20 40.12 -42.85
N ALA A 15 42.36 41.16 -42.79
CA ALA A 15 41.49 41.41 -41.64
C ALA A 15 40.28 40.46 -41.58
N MET A 16 39.78 39.99 -42.72
CA MET A 16 38.70 38.98 -42.76
C MET A 16 39.20 37.55 -42.48
N ALA A 17 40.47 37.23 -42.80
CA ALA A 17 41.05 35.93 -42.51
C ALA A 17 41.31 35.72 -41.00
N VAL A 18 41.64 36.78 -40.25
CA VAL A 18 41.86 36.68 -38.79
C VAL A 18 40.55 36.57 -38.02
N GLY A 19 39.46 37.18 -38.50
CA GLY A 19 38.12 37.00 -37.92
C GLY A 19 37.57 35.58 -38.09
N ILE A 20 37.84 34.93 -39.23
CA ILE A 20 37.43 33.54 -39.48
C ILE A 20 38.32 32.54 -38.72
N LEU A 21 39.61 32.84 -38.51
CA LEU A 21 40.52 31.95 -37.76
C LEU A 21 40.28 31.94 -36.24
N LEU A 22 39.66 32.97 -35.66
CA LEU A 22 39.28 32.99 -34.24
C LEU A 22 37.88 32.42 -33.99
N ILE A 23 37.00 32.45 -34.99
CA ILE A 23 35.66 31.87 -34.91
C ILE A 23 35.69 30.36 -35.20
N ALA A 24 36.60 29.85 -36.04
CA ALA A 24 36.68 28.42 -36.36
C ALA A 24 36.93 27.50 -35.13
N PRO A 25 37.87 27.78 -34.20
CA PRO A 25 38.03 26.97 -32.99
C PRO A 25 36.87 27.13 -32.00
N PHE A 26 36.20 28.30 -31.98
CA PHE A 26 35.01 28.53 -31.16
C PHE A 26 33.78 27.79 -31.73
N LEU A 27 33.59 27.81 -33.06
CA LEU A 27 32.57 27.02 -33.75
C LEU A 27 32.86 25.52 -33.68
N SER A 28 34.13 25.08 -33.64
CA SER A 28 34.45 23.66 -33.42
C SER A 28 34.20 23.22 -31.99
N GLN A 29 34.41 24.09 -30.99
CA GLN A 29 34.05 23.80 -29.60
C GLN A 29 32.53 23.87 -29.37
N VAL A 30 31.84 24.84 -29.97
CA VAL A 30 30.38 24.95 -29.96
C VAL A 30 29.75 23.80 -30.75
N SER A 31 30.32 23.36 -31.87
CA SER A 31 29.84 22.19 -32.61
C SER A 31 30.15 20.89 -31.89
N VAL A 32 31.30 20.76 -31.20
CA VAL A 32 31.57 19.57 -30.38
C VAL A 32 30.63 19.52 -29.19
N SER A 33 30.32 20.65 -28.54
CA SER A 33 29.37 20.71 -27.42
C SER A 33 27.90 20.55 -27.84
N LEU A 34 27.50 21.05 -29.02
CA LEU A 34 26.18 20.81 -29.61
C LEU A 34 26.07 19.41 -30.21
N THR A 35 27.14 18.83 -30.75
CA THR A 35 27.15 17.44 -31.20
C THR A 35 27.12 16.51 -30.00
N THR A 36 27.88 16.73 -28.92
CA THR A 36 27.75 15.93 -27.70
C THR A 36 26.44 16.20 -26.96
N SER A 37 25.89 17.42 -26.92
CA SER A 37 24.56 17.66 -26.32
C SER A 37 23.42 17.15 -27.21
N ARG A 38 23.60 17.12 -28.54
CA ARG A 38 22.66 16.50 -29.47
C ARG A 38 22.79 14.99 -29.46
N ASP A 39 23.98 14.42 -29.29
CA ASP A 39 24.19 12.98 -29.18
C ASP A 39 23.74 12.49 -27.80
N TYR A 40 23.97 13.28 -26.73
CA TYR A 40 23.38 13.07 -25.39
C TYR A 40 21.86 13.28 -25.41
N GLY A 41 21.37 14.31 -26.08
CA GLY A 41 19.93 14.52 -26.28
C GLY A 41 19.31 13.38 -27.09
N GLN A 42 19.97 12.91 -28.15
CA GLN A 42 19.53 11.76 -28.92
C GLN A 42 19.66 10.45 -28.15
N SER A 43 20.63 10.30 -27.24
CA SER A 43 20.75 9.12 -26.36
C SER A 43 19.67 9.13 -25.28
N MET A 44 19.40 10.27 -24.65
CA MET A 44 18.28 10.45 -23.71
C MET A 44 16.94 10.23 -24.41
N LEU A 45 16.74 10.75 -25.64
CA LEU A 45 15.53 10.47 -26.42
C LEU A 45 15.46 8.99 -26.85
N ALA A 46 16.60 8.32 -27.05
CA ALA A 46 16.62 6.86 -27.31
C ALA A 46 16.26 6.06 -26.06
N GLN A 47 16.79 6.47 -24.91
CA GLN A 47 16.57 5.83 -23.63
C GLN A 47 15.12 6.02 -23.21
N ASN A 48 14.62 7.26 -23.17
CA ASN A 48 13.21 7.53 -22.90
C ASN A 48 12.27 6.85 -23.90
N SER A 49 12.69 6.68 -25.16
CA SER A 49 11.90 5.91 -26.14
C SER A 49 11.96 4.42 -25.87
N ALA A 50 13.08 3.88 -25.42
CA ALA A 50 13.23 2.49 -25.01
C ALA A 50 12.43 2.22 -23.74
N ASP A 51 12.54 3.07 -22.72
CA ASP A 51 11.83 2.97 -21.44
C ASP A 51 10.31 3.04 -21.66
N ALA A 52 9.83 4.00 -22.45
CA ALA A 52 8.41 4.08 -22.83
C ALA A 52 7.96 2.85 -23.62
N GLY A 53 8.83 2.29 -24.47
CA GLY A 53 8.53 1.04 -25.16
C GLY A 53 8.47 -0.15 -24.22
N ILE A 54 9.36 -0.22 -23.23
CA ILE A 54 9.39 -1.27 -22.21
C ILE A 54 8.09 -1.20 -21.40
N GLU A 55 7.73 -0.01 -20.92
CA GLU A 55 6.49 0.24 -20.18
C GLU A 55 5.26 -0.17 -21.01
N HIS A 56 5.23 0.17 -22.30
CA HIS A 56 4.14 -0.21 -23.18
C HIS A 56 4.11 -1.72 -23.49
N ALA A 57 5.27 -2.37 -23.67
CA ALA A 57 5.36 -3.81 -23.85
C ALA A 57 4.87 -4.56 -22.60
N ILE A 58 5.18 -4.03 -21.41
CA ILE A 58 4.66 -4.54 -20.14
C ILE A 58 3.15 -4.35 -20.07
N TRP A 59 2.63 -3.17 -20.42
CA TRP A 59 1.20 -2.91 -20.44
C TRP A 59 0.46 -3.89 -21.37
N ASP A 60 0.94 -4.09 -22.60
CA ASP A 60 0.32 -5.04 -23.55
C ASP A 60 0.45 -6.51 -23.10
N LEU A 61 1.49 -6.85 -22.33
CA LEU A 61 1.65 -8.18 -21.75
C LEU A 61 0.61 -8.45 -20.65
N VAL A 62 0.25 -7.42 -19.89
CA VAL A 62 -0.68 -7.49 -18.75
C VAL A 62 -2.13 -7.35 -19.20
N TYR A 63 -2.41 -6.40 -20.10
CA TYR A 63 -3.75 -5.93 -20.41
C TYR A 63 -4.22 -6.25 -21.83
N ASP A 64 -3.37 -6.81 -22.70
CA ASP A 64 -3.70 -7.12 -24.09
C ASP A 64 -3.15 -8.50 -24.52
N ASP A 65 -3.18 -8.78 -25.83
CA ASP A 65 -2.90 -10.11 -26.40
C ASP A 65 -1.42 -10.48 -26.48
N LEU A 66 -0.47 -9.67 -25.99
CA LEU A 66 0.96 -9.97 -26.14
C LEU A 66 1.36 -11.26 -25.42
N ALA A 67 0.74 -11.58 -24.28
CA ALA A 67 0.99 -12.82 -23.55
C ALA A 67 0.68 -14.08 -24.38
N THR A 68 -0.25 -14.00 -25.35
CA THR A 68 -0.62 -15.12 -26.22
C THR A 68 0.49 -15.55 -27.19
N GLN A 69 1.53 -14.73 -27.35
CA GLN A 69 2.67 -15.02 -28.22
C GLN A 69 3.64 -16.04 -27.63
N PHE A 70 3.48 -16.40 -26.34
CA PHE A 70 4.38 -17.31 -25.64
C PHE A 70 3.64 -18.56 -25.19
N SER A 71 4.22 -19.73 -25.52
CA SER A 71 3.64 -21.04 -25.20
C SER A 71 4.61 -21.95 -24.46
N SER A 72 5.91 -21.64 -24.52
CA SER A 72 6.97 -22.42 -23.92
C SER A 72 8.14 -21.53 -23.49
N PRO A 73 8.87 -21.93 -22.44
CA PRO A 73 10.15 -21.34 -22.13
C PRO A 73 11.12 -21.35 -23.32
N GLY A 74 11.75 -20.20 -23.58
CA GLY A 74 12.63 -19.94 -24.71
C GLY A 74 11.94 -19.23 -25.88
N ASP A 75 10.60 -19.14 -25.89
CA ASP A 75 9.87 -18.37 -26.90
C ASP A 75 10.27 -16.89 -26.84
N SER A 76 10.53 -16.26 -27.98
CA SER A 76 10.86 -14.84 -28.04
C SER A 76 9.97 -14.12 -29.05
N TYR A 77 9.50 -12.92 -28.69
CA TYR A 77 8.68 -12.07 -29.53
C TYR A 77 9.31 -10.68 -29.62
N ASN A 78 9.43 -10.16 -30.84
CA ASN A 78 9.87 -8.79 -31.07
C ASN A 78 8.66 -7.86 -31.00
N TYR A 79 8.50 -7.22 -29.86
CA TYR A 79 7.47 -6.24 -29.60
C TYR A 79 7.79 -4.94 -30.33
N GLN A 80 6.79 -4.37 -30.99
CA GLN A 80 6.91 -3.13 -31.76
C GLN A 80 5.75 -2.22 -31.40
N MET A 81 6.07 -1.01 -30.95
CA MET A 81 5.05 0.04 -30.81
C MET A 81 4.60 0.53 -32.18
N SER A 82 3.29 0.77 -32.31
CA SER A 82 2.70 1.36 -33.52
C SER A 82 3.05 2.85 -33.70
N GLU A 83 3.42 3.51 -32.61
CA GLU A 83 3.81 4.92 -32.58
C GLU A 83 5.29 5.11 -32.21
N SER A 84 5.91 6.16 -32.76
CA SER A 84 7.27 6.53 -32.40
C SER A 84 7.27 7.44 -31.17
N VAL A 85 8.03 7.09 -30.14
CA VAL A 85 8.30 7.96 -28.98
C VAL A 85 9.53 8.80 -29.28
N ASN A 86 9.42 10.12 -29.17
CA ASN A 86 10.54 11.05 -29.44
C ASN A 86 11.19 10.89 -30.84
N GLY A 87 10.41 10.47 -31.84
CA GLY A 87 10.88 10.25 -33.22
C GLY A 87 11.72 8.98 -33.40
N LYS A 88 11.71 8.07 -32.41
CA LYS A 88 12.31 6.75 -32.45
C LYS A 88 11.25 5.69 -32.22
N THR A 89 11.45 4.51 -32.80
CA THR A 89 10.62 3.34 -32.52
C THR A 89 11.49 2.40 -31.68
N PRO A 90 11.08 2.08 -30.44
CA PRO A 90 11.83 1.16 -29.61
C PRO A 90 11.79 -0.25 -30.21
N ASP A 91 12.93 -0.93 -30.17
CA ASP A 91 13.07 -2.31 -30.64
C ASP A 91 13.20 -3.20 -29.41
N ILE A 92 12.16 -3.97 -29.10
CA ILE A 92 12.03 -4.69 -27.84
C ILE A 92 11.89 -6.18 -28.14
N THR A 93 12.74 -6.99 -27.53
CA THR A 93 12.60 -8.45 -27.55
C THR A 93 12.13 -8.92 -26.18
N VAL A 94 10.96 -9.55 -26.15
CA VAL A 94 10.41 -10.21 -24.96
C VAL A 94 10.72 -11.70 -25.08
N THR A 95 11.28 -12.31 -24.04
CA THR A 95 11.65 -13.74 -24.04
C THR A 95 11.05 -14.45 -22.84
N ALA A 96 10.34 -15.56 -23.07
CA ALA A 96 9.90 -16.48 -22.03
C ALA A 96 11.09 -17.31 -21.54
N ILE A 97 11.22 -17.54 -20.24
CA ILE A 97 12.32 -18.33 -19.66
C ILE A 97 11.80 -19.46 -18.76
N SER A 98 12.59 -20.52 -18.59
CA SER A 98 12.25 -21.66 -17.74
C SER A 98 12.92 -21.46 -16.39
N MET A 99 12.15 -21.47 -15.32
CA MET A 99 12.71 -21.44 -13.96
C MET A 99 13.16 -22.88 -13.61
N GLY A 100 14.46 -23.09 -13.40
CA GLY A 100 14.95 -24.31 -12.73
C GLY A 100 14.53 -24.31 -11.26
N SER A 101 14.52 -25.46 -10.59
CA SER A 101 14.03 -25.62 -9.20
C SER A 101 14.93 -24.99 -8.12
N GLY A 102 15.31 -23.73 -8.27
CA GLY A 102 15.90 -22.89 -7.22
C GLY A 102 14.89 -21.82 -6.83
N VAL A 103 14.47 -21.83 -5.57
CA VAL A 103 13.60 -20.80 -4.98
C VAL A 103 14.47 -19.55 -4.77
N PHE A 104 14.08 -18.41 -5.35
CA PHE A 104 14.71 -17.11 -5.10
C PHE A 104 13.64 -16.19 -4.51
N GLY A 105 13.90 -15.63 -3.33
CA GLY A 105 13.08 -14.58 -2.71
C GLY A 105 13.18 -13.23 -3.45
N PRO A 106 12.49 -12.18 -2.96
CA PRO A 106 12.69 -10.81 -3.44
C PRO A 106 14.18 -10.48 -3.34
N ILE A 107 14.76 -9.84 -4.35
CA ILE A 107 16.23 -9.78 -4.53
C ILE A 107 16.99 -8.97 -3.48
N ASP A 108 16.26 -8.39 -2.52
CA ASP A 108 16.79 -7.59 -1.40
C ASP A 108 16.43 -8.19 -0.02
N THR A 109 15.74 -9.34 0.02
CA THR A 109 15.47 -10.08 1.26
C THR A 109 16.67 -10.97 1.58
N LEU A 110 17.39 -10.64 2.65
CA LEU A 110 18.55 -11.39 3.10
C LEU A 110 18.15 -12.75 3.66
N ALA A 111 17.09 -12.81 4.47
CA ALA A 111 16.55 -14.05 5.02
C ALA A 111 15.05 -13.91 5.27
N TRP A 112 14.31 -15.01 5.13
CA TRP A 112 12.86 -15.02 5.31
C TRP A 112 12.37 -16.33 5.89
N TRP A 113 12.02 -16.35 7.17
CA TRP A 113 11.35 -17.48 7.80
C TRP A 113 9.85 -17.20 7.82
N LYS A 114 9.15 -17.76 6.84
CA LYS A 114 7.68 -17.73 6.75
C LYS A 114 7.00 -18.47 7.90
N LEU A 115 7.72 -19.36 8.59
CA LEU A 115 7.20 -20.23 9.65
C LEU A 115 5.96 -21.05 9.25
N ASN A 116 5.93 -21.41 7.96
CA ASN A 116 4.87 -22.14 7.28
C ASN A 116 5.20 -23.64 7.06
N ASP A 117 6.22 -24.16 7.76
CA ASP A 117 6.74 -25.52 7.58
C ASP A 117 5.75 -26.60 8.09
N ALA A 118 4.84 -26.21 8.98
CA ALA A 118 3.73 -27.00 9.55
C ALA A 118 4.12 -28.28 10.33
N SER A 119 5.39 -28.71 10.28
CA SER A 119 5.94 -29.83 11.05
C SER A 119 7.47 -29.88 11.00
N GLY A 120 8.07 -30.56 11.96
CA GLY A 120 9.51 -30.83 12.00
C GLY A 120 10.31 -29.76 12.75
N LEU A 121 11.63 -29.89 12.73
CA LEU A 121 12.56 -29.09 13.54
C LEU A 121 13.37 -28.07 12.72
N THR A 122 12.85 -27.68 11.56
CA THR A 122 13.51 -26.75 10.66
C THR A 122 12.58 -25.59 10.38
N ALA A 123 13.05 -24.37 10.61
CA ALA A 123 12.43 -23.16 10.10
C ALA A 123 13.10 -22.85 8.76
N THR A 124 12.39 -23.05 7.66
CA THR A 124 13.00 -22.92 6.32
C THR A 124 13.19 -21.46 5.94
N ASP A 125 14.39 -21.10 5.45
CA ASP A 125 14.66 -19.80 4.83
C ASP A 125 14.10 -19.76 3.40
N SER A 126 12.95 -19.12 3.27
CA SER A 126 12.22 -18.90 2.02
C SER A 126 12.86 -17.84 1.11
N SER A 127 13.90 -17.13 1.55
CA SER A 127 14.64 -16.19 0.69
C SER A 127 15.48 -16.90 -0.37
N GLY A 128 15.81 -18.18 -0.14
CA GLY A 128 16.70 -18.96 -1.01
C GLY A 128 18.20 -18.75 -0.73
N ASN A 129 18.57 -17.97 0.30
CA ASN A 129 19.97 -17.74 0.68
C ASN A 129 20.53 -18.83 1.60
N GLY A 130 19.68 -19.71 2.12
CA GLY A 130 20.08 -20.92 2.85
C GLY A 130 20.37 -20.68 4.32
N TYR A 131 19.74 -19.67 4.92
CA TYR A 131 19.81 -19.38 6.35
C TYR A 131 18.78 -20.19 7.16
N ASP A 132 18.59 -21.47 6.85
CA ASP A 132 17.63 -22.32 7.55
C ASP A 132 17.92 -22.33 9.07
N GLY A 133 16.87 -22.16 9.87
CA GLY A 133 16.93 -22.19 11.32
C GLY A 133 16.66 -23.59 11.87
N THR A 134 17.28 -23.93 13.00
CA THR A 134 17.00 -25.17 13.73
C THR A 134 16.16 -24.87 14.96
N LEU A 135 14.99 -25.50 15.08
CA LEU A 135 14.17 -25.43 16.28
C LEU A 135 14.88 -26.21 17.40
N THR A 136 15.23 -25.51 18.47
CA THR A 136 15.92 -26.08 19.63
C THR A 136 14.95 -26.26 20.79
N ASN A 137 15.10 -27.37 21.51
CA ASN A 137 14.26 -27.83 22.62
C ASN A 137 12.78 -28.17 22.29
N MET A 138 12.37 -27.98 21.05
CA MET A 138 11.07 -28.39 20.51
C MET A 138 11.04 -29.84 19.99
N ILE A 139 9.84 -30.39 19.79
CA ILE A 139 9.60 -31.71 19.18
C ILE A 139 9.10 -31.64 17.73
N GLY A 140 8.77 -30.46 17.24
CA GLY A 140 8.41 -30.17 15.85
C GLY A 140 6.92 -30.30 15.54
N ASP A 141 6.06 -30.16 16.55
CA ASP A 141 4.60 -30.08 16.42
C ASP A 141 4.00 -28.77 16.98
N GLU A 142 4.85 -27.80 17.34
CA GLU A 142 4.53 -26.48 17.90
C GLU A 142 4.01 -25.47 16.84
N TRP A 143 3.55 -25.96 15.69
CA TRP A 143 3.03 -25.15 14.59
C TRP A 143 1.54 -24.85 14.79
N THR A 144 1.13 -23.61 14.57
CA THR A 144 -0.25 -23.12 14.75
C THR A 144 -0.66 -22.19 13.60
N THR A 145 -1.86 -21.65 13.61
CA THR A 145 -2.31 -20.66 12.61
C THR A 145 -1.72 -19.28 12.88
N GLY A 146 -1.08 -18.71 11.86
CA GLY A 146 -0.47 -17.39 11.84
C GLY A 146 -1.35 -16.27 11.28
N VAL A 147 -0.74 -15.13 11.03
CA VAL A 147 -1.30 -14.02 10.24
C VAL A 147 -1.22 -14.34 8.75
N LEU A 148 -0.09 -14.92 8.32
CA LEU A 148 0.24 -15.27 6.94
C LEU A 148 0.46 -16.78 6.79
N GLY A 149 -0.62 -17.55 7.00
CA GLY A 149 -0.61 -19.01 6.91
C GLY A 149 -0.47 -19.67 8.27
N ASP A 150 0.54 -20.53 8.44
CA ASP A 150 0.92 -21.12 9.71
C ASP A 150 2.00 -20.26 10.41
N ALA A 151 2.23 -20.54 11.69
CA ALA A 151 3.15 -19.83 12.57
C ALA A 151 3.78 -20.80 13.59
N LEU A 152 4.83 -20.37 14.27
CA LEU A 152 5.51 -21.16 15.31
C LEU A 152 5.15 -20.66 16.70
N GLN A 153 4.71 -21.55 17.58
CA GLN A 153 4.52 -21.27 19.01
C GLN A 153 5.81 -21.55 19.77
N LEU A 154 6.25 -20.60 20.57
CA LEU A 154 7.33 -20.75 21.57
C LEU A 154 6.71 -20.67 22.96
N ASP A 155 7.22 -21.48 23.90
CA ASP A 155 6.63 -21.64 25.23
C ASP A 155 7.15 -20.66 26.30
N GLY A 156 8.15 -19.85 25.96
CA GLY A 156 8.76 -18.89 26.89
C GLY A 156 9.74 -19.50 27.90
N ASP A 157 10.02 -20.80 27.85
CA ASP A 157 10.92 -21.48 28.78
C ASP A 157 12.29 -21.70 28.13
N GLU A 158 12.38 -22.62 27.17
CA GLU A 158 13.66 -23.05 26.59
C GLU A 158 13.68 -23.08 25.07
N ASP A 159 12.55 -22.78 24.43
CA ASP A 159 12.40 -22.78 22.98
C ASP A 159 13.10 -21.59 22.30
N TYR A 160 13.72 -21.86 21.15
CA TYR A 160 14.24 -20.85 20.22
C TYR A 160 14.59 -21.47 18.87
N ILE A 161 14.80 -20.61 17.88
CA ILE A 161 15.33 -21.01 16.57
C ILE A 161 16.80 -20.58 16.50
N GLU A 162 17.72 -21.54 16.41
CA GLU A 162 19.16 -21.30 16.27
C GLU A 162 19.53 -21.05 14.81
N LEU A 163 20.27 -19.97 14.53
CA LEU A 163 20.72 -19.59 13.19
C LEU A 163 22.24 -19.77 13.03
N THR A 164 22.66 -20.99 12.71
CA THR A 164 24.09 -21.38 12.71
C THR A 164 24.99 -20.70 11.66
N THR A 165 24.40 -20.04 10.65
CA THR A 165 25.15 -19.45 9.52
C THR A 165 24.76 -18.01 9.21
N PHE A 166 23.95 -17.38 10.06
CA PHE A 166 23.48 -16.01 9.84
C PHE A 166 24.63 -15.00 10.01
N PRO A 167 24.76 -13.99 9.14
CA PRO A 167 25.88 -13.04 9.19
C PRO A 167 25.63 -11.89 10.18
N ASP A 168 26.71 -11.36 10.76
CA ASP A 168 26.69 -10.07 11.47
C ASP A 168 26.20 -8.94 10.56
N LEU A 169 25.10 -8.28 10.94
CA LEU A 169 24.57 -7.12 10.21
C LEU A 169 25.22 -5.84 10.72
N THR A 170 25.98 -5.16 9.85
CA THR A 170 26.69 -3.91 10.20
C THR A 170 26.34 -2.70 9.34
N GLY A 171 25.72 -2.95 8.17
CA GLY A 171 25.28 -1.91 7.24
C GLY A 171 23.84 -1.49 7.48
N ASN A 172 23.19 -1.02 6.42
CA ASN A 172 21.76 -0.77 6.41
C ASN A 172 21.01 -2.10 6.49
N PHE A 173 20.03 -2.22 7.38
CA PHE A 173 19.16 -3.39 7.44
C PHE A 173 17.81 -3.08 8.08
N THR A 174 16.85 -3.95 7.79
CA THR A 174 15.51 -3.91 8.39
C THR A 174 15.11 -5.34 8.79
N MET A 175 14.62 -5.51 10.01
CA MET A 175 14.01 -6.75 10.49
C MET A 175 12.51 -6.51 10.67
N ALA A 176 11.68 -7.44 10.21
CA ALA A 176 10.23 -7.37 10.31
C ALA A 176 9.67 -8.72 10.78
N VAL A 177 8.65 -8.72 11.64
CA VAL A 177 8.09 -9.96 12.22
C VAL A 177 6.69 -9.73 12.76
N TRP A 178 5.82 -10.72 12.60
CA TRP A 178 4.55 -10.79 13.32
C TRP A 178 4.71 -11.58 14.62
N ILE A 179 4.24 -11.01 15.73
CA ILE A 179 4.23 -11.70 17.02
C ILE A 179 2.86 -11.61 17.69
N ASN A 180 2.48 -12.65 18.41
CA ASN A 180 1.38 -12.65 19.37
C ASN A 180 1.90 -13.17 20.70
N ALA A 181 2.32 -12.23 21.55
CA ALA A 181 2.96 -12.55 22.82
C ALA A 181 1.90 -13.01 23.85
N THR A 182 2.15 -14.11 24.55
CA THR A 182 1.31 -14.56 25.67
C THR A 182 1.53 -13.68 26.90
N ASP A 183 2.79 -13.31 27.12
CA ASP A 183 3.26 -12.31 28.08
C ASP A 183 4.07 -11.24 27.33
N ALA A 184 4.20 -10.05 27.89
CA ALA A 184 5.11 -9.03 27.39
C ALA A 184 5.79 -8.27 28.54
N SER A 185 5.78 -8.87 29.74
CA SER A 185 6.42 -8.34 30.95
C SER A 185 7.82 -8.90 31.19
N GLY A 186 8.21 -9.96 30.46
CA GLY A 186 9.56 -10.51 30.46
C GLY A 186 10.53 -9.71 29.58
N ASP A 187 11.84 -9.92 29.78
CA ASP A 187 12.91 -9.32 28.98
C ASP A 187 13.12 -10.15 27.69
N GLU A 188 12.07 -10.29 26.87
CA GLU A 188 11.97 -11.34 25.83
C GLU A 188 12.68 -10.94 24.53
N ARG A 189 13.51 -11.83 23.97
CA ARG A 189 14.21 -11.61 22.68
C ARG A 189 13.37 -12.12 21.53
N ILE A 190 13.09 -11.25 20.57
CA ILE A 190 12.44 -11.62 19.31
C ILE A 190 13.50 -12.06 18.30
N PHE A 191 14.60 -11.30 18.22
CA PHE A 191 15.83 -11.65 17.52
C PHE A 191 17.01 -11.19 18.35
N ALA A 192 18.03 -12.02 18.50
CA ALA A 192 19.28 -11.65 19.16
C ALA A 192 20.50 -12.16 18.38
N ASP A 193 21.45 -11.26 18.15
CA ASP A 193 22.81 -11.54 17.68
C ASP A 193 23.77 -10.83 18.63
N ASP A 194 23.78 -11.31 19.88
CA ASP A 194 24.40 -10.66 21.03
C ASP A 194 24.89 -11.66 22.10
N GLU A 195 25.19 -12.87 21.64
CA GLU A 195 25.48 -14.05 22.44
C GLU A 195 26.48 -13.81 23.59
N ASN A 196 27.53 -13.01 23.36
CA ASN A 196 28.64 -12.85 24.29
C ASN A 196 28.67 -11.49 24.99
N ASN A 197 27.68 -10.62 24.77
CA ASN A 197 27.69 -9.24 25.27
C ASN A 197 28.97 -8.49 24.85
N LEU A 198 29.55 -8.84 23.69
CA LEU A 198 30.81 -8.28 23.19
C LEU A 198 30.60 -7.21 22.11
N GLY A 199 29.35 -6.90 21.79
CA GLY A 199 29.02 -5.89 20.81
C GLY A 199 27.71 -6.07 20.09
N GLY A 200 26.99 -7.15 20.31
CA GLY A 200 25.82 -7.49 19.52
C GLY A 200 24.64 -6.53 19.61
N TYR A 201 23.57 -6.97 18.96
CA TYR A 201 22.31 -6.25 18.84
C TYR A 201 21.12 -7.20 18.97
N ALA A 202 19.99 -6.67 19.41
CA ALA A 202 18.76 -7.43 19.49
C ALA A 202 17.53 -6.55 19.31
N LEU A 203 16.45 -7.18 18.85
CA LEU A 203 15.09 -6.67 18.93
C LEU A 203 14.37 -7.45 20.03
N SER A 204 13.84 -6.75 21.02
CA SER A 204 13.22 -7.33 22.21
C SER A 204 11.93 -6.62 22.60
N ILE A 205 11.15 -7.26 23.45
CA ILE A 205 9.97 -6.69 24.12
C ILE A 205 10.15 -6.75 25.64
N GLY A 206 9.49 -5.86 26.38
CA GLY A 206 9.45 -5.84 27.86
C GLY A 206 10.72 -5.35 28.56
N ASP A 207 11.88 -5.43 27.90
CA ASP A 207 13.20 -4.92 28.31
C ASP A 207 13.23 -3.45 28.82
N ALA A 208 12.36 -2.60 28.28
CA ALA A 208 12.23 -1.19 28.62
C ALA A 208 11.05 -0.89 29.58
N GLY A 209 10.31 -1.93 29.96
CA GLY A 209 9.05 -1.94 30.69
C GLY A 209 7.95 -2.64 29.89
N ASP A 210 6.97 -3.21 30.61
CA ASP A 210 5.91 -4.06 30.07
C ASP A 210 5.37 -3.61 28.70
N GLY A 211 5.55 -4.47 27.69
CA GLY A 211 5.08 -4.27 26.32
C GLY A 211 5.86 -3.26 25.48
N GLN A 212 6.88 -2.58 25.98
CA GLN A 212 7.71 -1.71 25.14
C GLN A 212 8.64 -2.54 24.25
N VAL A 213 8.78 -2.13 22.99
CA VAL A 213 9.72 -2.70 22.03
C VAL A 213 11.05 -1.97 22.18
N ARG A 214 12.14 -2.72 22.25
CA ARG A 214 13.50 -2.20 22.29
C ARG A 214 14.30 -2.70 21.08
N PHE A 215 15.05 -1.79 20.46
CA PHE A 215 16.09 -2.11 19.50
C PHE A 215 17.43 -1.57 19.97
N PHE A 216 18.38 -2.44 20.28
CA PHE A 216 19.66 -2.03 20.88
C PHE A 216 20.87 -2.57 20.14
N SER A 217 22.01 -1.88 20.28
CA SER A 217 23.35 -2.39 19.95
C SER A 217 24.36 -1.95 21.00
N ARG A 218 25.21 -2.86 21.49
CA ARG A 218 26.03 -2.61 22.68
C ARG A 218 27.22 -1.66 22.46
N ASN A 219 27.68 -1.52 21.22
CA ASN A 219 28.87 -0.72 20.88
C ASN A 219 28.57 0.71 20.41
N ILE A 220 27.32 1.15 20.55
CA ILE A 220 26.89 2.51 20.21
C ILE A 220 26.37 3.26 21.45
N SER A 221 26.23 4.58 21.32
CA SER A 221 25.60 5.44 22.32
C SER A 221 24.60 6.38 21.65
N PRO A 222 23.31 6.35 22.05
CA PRO A 222 22.74 5.49 23.10
C PRO A 222 22.67 4.00 22.70
N VAL A 223 22.81 3.09 23.68
CA VAL A 223 22.77 1.63 23.45
C VAL A 223 21.39 1.19 22.96
N SER A 224 20.33 1.68 23.60
CA SER A 224 18.94 1.29 23.31
C SER A 224 18.17 2.40 22.60
N LEU A 225 17.22 2.00 21.76
CA LEU A 225 16.09 2.81 21.32
C LEU A 225 14.84 2.07 21.80
N ASP A 226 13.97 2.74 22.55
CA ASP A 226 12.79 2.15 23.19
C ASP A 226 11.53 2.83 22.65
N SER A 227 10.47 2.04 22.40
CA SER A 227 9.19 2.57 21.94
C SER A 227 8.39 3.25 23.05
N GLY A 228 7.67 4.32 22.70
CA GLY A 228 6.66 4.91 23.59
C GLY A 228 5.34 4.13 23.61
N GLN A 229 5.02 3.44 22.51
CA GLN A 229 3.89 2.53 22.40
C GLN A 229 4.21 1.20 23.07
N VAL A 230 3.22 0.62 23.75
CA VAL A 230 3.29 -0.73 24.32
C VAL A 230 2.41 -1.68 23.50
N ILE A 231 2.92 -2.87 23.22
CA ILE A 231 2.14 -3.96 22.63
C ILE A 231 1.25 -4.60 23.68
N THR A 232 0.13 -5.18 23.25
CA THR A 232 -0.79 -5.89 24.13
C THR A 232 -0.66 -7.40 23.94
N PRO A 233 -0.45 -8.17 25.02
CA PRO A 233 -0.45 -9.64 24.92
C PRO A 233 -1.79 -10.20 24.41
N GLY A 234 -1.73 -11.31 23.69
CA GLY A 234 -2.89 -12.00 23.13
C GLY A 234 -3.43 -11.40 21.82
N THR A 235 -2.75 -10.40 21.25
CA THR A 235 -3.05 -9.82 19.94
C THR A 235 -1.82 -9.83 19.04
N TRP A 236 -2.03 -10.07 17.75
CA TRP A 236 -0.97 -9.97 16.74
C TRP A 236 -0.49 -8.53 16.59
N HIS A 237 0.82 -8.33 16.60
CA HIS A 237 1.49 -7.08 16.30
C HIS A 237 2.61 -7.30 15.28
N HIS A 238 2.75 -6.39 14.33
CA HIS A 238 3.85 -6.40 13.38
C HIS A 238 4.95 -5.45 13.87
N LEU A 239 6.12 -6.01 14.21
CA LEU A 239 7.26 -5.25 14.72
C LEU A 239 8.30 -5.08 13.62
N VAL A 240 8.82 -3.86 13.49
CA VAL A 240 9.94 -3.57 12.58
C VAL A 240 11.04 -2.82 13.31
N GLY A 241 12.26 -3.37 13.28
CA GLY A 241 13.48 -2.73 13.73
C GLY A 241 14.36 -2.39 12.53
N LEU A 242 14.70 -1.11 12.38
CA LEU A 242 15.41 -0.60 11.20
C LEU A 242 16.68 0.14 11.62
N HIS A 243 17.81 -0.21 10.99
CA HIS A 243 19.10 0.46 11.18
C HIS A 243 19.57 1.08 9.86
N ASP A 244 19.75 2.40 9.90
CA ASP A 244 20.30 3.21 8.83
C ASP A 244 21.74 3.61 9.23
N ALA A 245 22.72 2.91 8.67
CA ALA A 245 24.13 3.11 8.93
C ALA A 245 24.67 4.40 8.28
N ASP A 246 24.04 4.89 7.22
CA ASP A 246 24.44 6.10 6.50
C ASP A 246 24.16 7.36 7.35
N SER A 247 23.00 7.39 8.01
CA SER A 247 22.61 8.45 8.95
C SER A 247 22.96 8.15 10.41
N GLN A 248 23.36 6.91 10.70
CA GLN A 248 23.60 6.37 12.05
C GLN A 248 22.35 6.53 12.94
N GLN A 249 21.20 6.10 12.43
CA GLN A 249 19.92 6.19 13.14
C GLN A 249 19.20 4.84 13.16
N ARG A 250 18.43 4.63 14.21
CA ARG A 250 17.47 3.51 14.31
C ARG A 250 16.05 4.03 14.29
N ARG A 251 15.13 3.18 13.82
CA ARG A 251 13.68 3.37 13.92
C ARG A 251 13.00 2.08 14.36
N ILE A 252 11.88 2.24 15.07
CA ILE A 252 10.99 1.15 15.45
C ILE A 252 9.59 1.47 14.92
N TYR A 253 8.99 0.52 14.20
CA TYR A 253 7.60 0.57 13.81
C TYR A 253 6.82 -0.55 14.50
N VAL A 254 5.58 -0.24 14.87
CA VAL A 254 4.61 -1.22 15.39
C VAL A 254 3.32 -1.02 14.59
N ASP A 255 2.82 -2.10 13.99
CA ASP A 255 1.58 -2.11 13.20
C ASP A 255 1.60 -1.06 12.06
N GLY A 256 2.76 -0.97 11.39
CA GLY A 256 3.01 -0.03 10.29
C GLY A 256 3.23 1.43 10.72
N GLN A 257 3.17 1.76 12.01
CA GLN A 257 3.34 3.13 12.53
C GLN A 257 4.73 3.34 13.15
N LEU A 258 5.40 4.46 12.85
CA LEU A 258 6.65 4.84 13.51
C LEU A 258 6.40 5.18 14.98
N VAL A 259 6.95 4.39 15.91
CA VAL A 259 6.76 4.55 17.36
C VAL A 259 8.01 5.01 18.10
N ALA A 260 9.18 4.89 17.48
CA ALA A 260 10.45 5.37 18.02
C ALA A 260 11.45 5.71 16.92
N GLU A 261 12.22 6.78 17.11
CA GLU A 261 13.39 7.10 16.30
C GLU A 261 14.48 7.74 17.16
N ASP A 262 15.74 7.52 16.80
CA ASP A 262 16.84 8.23 17.45
C ASP A 262 16.74 9.75 17.16
N SER A 263 16.78 10.58 18.21
CA SER A 263 16.71 12.05 18.10
C SER A 263 17.85 12.72 17.30
N GLY A 264 18.86 11.94 16.91
CA GLY A 264 20.01 12.33 16.09
C GLY A 264 20.90 11.11 15.85
N SER A 265 22.01 11.28 15.14
CA SER A 265 22.96 10.20 14.89
C SER A 265 23.53 9.63 16.21
N TYR A 266 23.54 8.31 16.35
CA TYR A 266 24.27 7.66 17.42
C TYR A 266 25.78 7.86 17.25
N SER A 267 26.54 7.65 18.32
CA SER A 267 28.01 7.62 18.28
C SER A 267 28.52 6.21 18.52
N GLY A 268 29.70 5.88 17.98
CA GLY A 268 30.27 4.54 18.06
C GLY A 268 30.27 3.83 16.71
N ILE A 269 30.42 2.50 16.75
CA ILE A 269 30.36 1.64 15.57
C ILE A 269 29.29 0.61 15.88
N TRP A 270 28.39 0.36 14.92
CA TRP A 270 27.42 -0.72 15.05
C TRP A 270 28.16 -2.00 15.40
N GLY A 271 27.77 -2.64 16.49
CA GLY A 271 28.57 -3.72 17.02
C GLY A 271 28.34 -5.03 16.30
N ILE A 272 29.26 -5.95 16.56
CA ILE A 272 29.33 -7.31 16.00
C ILE A 272 29.51 -8.25 17.19
N ASP A 273 28.96 -9.46 17.09
CA ASP A 273 29.20 -10.51 18.07
C ASP A 273 29.67 -11.78 17.34
N PRO A 274 30.76 -12.44 17.80
CA PRO A 274 31.23 -13.65 17.15
C PRO A 274 30.33 -14.88 17.39
N GLY A 275 29.25 -14.71 18.16
CA GLY A 275 28.30 -15.75 18.52
C GLY A 275 27.26 -16.07 17.47
N LEU A 276 26.34 -16.98 17.81
CA LEU A 276 25.22 -17.34 16.95
C LEU A 276 24.03 -16.40 17.17
N ALA A 277 23.35 -16.06 16.07
CA ALA A 277 22.06 -15.39 16.12
C ALA A 277 20.92 -16.40 16.42
N ALA A 278 19.84 -15.90 17.01
CA ALA A 278 18.65 -16.70 17.30
C ALA A 278 17.35 -15.89 17.15
N LEU A 279 16.26 -16.60 16.82
CA LEU A 279 14.89 -16.08 16.89
C LEU A 279 14.20 -16.61 18.15
N GLY A 280 13.39 -15.78 18.80
CA GLY A 280 12.57 -16.16 19.96
C GLY A 280 13.36 -16.42 21.25
N GLY A 281 14.63 -16.01 21.31
CA GLY A 281 15.48 -16.17 22.50
C GLY A 281 16.95 -15.90 22.21
N GLU A 282 17.82 -16.31 23.13
CA GLU A 282 19.28 -16.39 22.93
C GLU A 282 19.72 -17.86 22.88
N VAL A 283 20.90 -18.16 22.37
CA VAL A 283 21.39 -19.56 22.36
C VAL A 283 21.68 -20.02 23.81
N ASP A 284 21.62 -21.32 24.11
CA ASP A 284 21.90 -21.86 25.47
C ASP A 284 23.41 -21.93 25.79
N GLY A 285 24.29 -21.79 24.79
CA GLY A 285 25.74 -22.00 24.90
C GLY A 285 26.53 -20.83 25.49
N THR A 286 25.86 -19.84 26.08
CA THR A 286 26.36 -18.47 26.19
C THR A 286 26.58 -18.07 27.65
N SER A 287 27.27 -16.96 27.90
CA SER A 287 27.39 -16.42 29.27
C SER A 287 26.11 -15.77 29.79
N GLU A 288 25.07 -15.75 28.96
CA GLU A 288 23.91 -14.88 29.09
C GLU A 288 22.58 -15.66 29.03
N SER A 289 22.60 -16.99 28.83
CA SER A 289 21.39 -17.84 28.83
C SER A 289 20.58 -17.74 30.14
N SER A 290 19.45 -17.03 30.09
CA SER A 290 18.47 -16.92 31.15
C SER A 290 17.09 -17.27 30.59
N GLU A 291 16.32 -18.10 31.30
CA GLU A 291 14.92 -18.41 30.98
C GLU A 291 14.08 -17.12 30.78
N ASN A 292 14.43 -16.03 31.47
CA ASN A 292 13.74 -14.73 31.34
C ASN A 292 13.87 -14.04 29.96
N TRP A 293 14.68 -14.55 29.03
CA TRP A 293 14.95 -13.92 27.73
C TRP A 293 14.32 -14.62 26.54
N ARG A 294 13.51 -15.63 26.83
CA ARG A 294 12.80 -16.46 25.85
C ARG A 294 11.48 -15.82 25.52
N PHE A 295 11.10 -15.85 24.26
CA PHE A 295 9.83 -15.31 23.82
C PHE A 295 8.70 -16.29 24.18
N ASP A 296 7.69 -15.82 24.92
CA ASP A 296 6.47 -16.57 25.19
C ASP A 296 5.38 -16.09 24.22
N GLY A 297 5.11 -16.87 23.18
CA GLY A 297 4.09 -16.49 22.21
C GLY A 297 4.23 -17.16 20.86
N THR A 298 3.39 -16.69 19.93
CA THR A 298 3.41 -17.15 18.54
C THR A 298 4.18 -16.16 17.67
N MET A 299 5.04 -16.66 16.77
CA MET A 299 5.78 -15.86 15.79
C MET A 299 5.42 -16.29 14.37
N ASP A 300 5.31 -15.31 13.47
CA ASP A 300 5.03 -15.52 12.05
C ASP A 300 5.88 -14.56 11.19
N ASP A 301 6.23 -15.03 9.98
CA ASP A 301 6.77 -14.22 8.89
C ASP A 301 7.99 -13.34 9.23
N PHE A 302 9.01 -13.89 9.88
CA PHE A 302 10.24 -13.15 10.20
C PHE A 302 11.08 -12.89 8.95
N ARG A 303 11.35 -11.62 8.64
CA ARG A 303 12.13 -11.17 7.47
C ARG A 303 13.31 -10.31 7.88
N VAL A 304 14.42 -10.46 7.16
CA VAL A 304 15.55 -9.54 7.21
C VAL A 304 15.86 -9.02 5.81
N TYR A 305 16.01 -7.72 5.69
CA TYR A 305 16.45 -7.02 4.49
C TYR A 305 17.83 -6.40 4.72
N ASN A 306 18.68 -6.42 3.70
CA ASN A 306 20.02 -5.78 3.73
C ASN A 306 19.97 -4.29 3.32
N ARG A 307 18.82 -3.64 3.55
CA ARG A 307 18.58 -2.22 3.29
C ARG A 307 17.57 -1.63 4.27
N VAL A 308 17.48 -0.32 4.25
CA VAL A 308 16.40 0.44 4.88
C VAL A 308 15.15 0.31 4.01
N LEU A 309 14.03 -0.11 4.61
CA LEU A 309 12.71 -0.05 3.96
C LEU A 309 12.12 1.36 4.10
N SER A 310 11.37 1.78 3.09
CA SER A 310 10.53 2.99 3.14
C SER A 310 9.28 2.79 4.02
N GLU A 311 8.64 3.88 4.42
CA GLU A 311 7.40 3.81 5.20
C GLU A 311 6.28 3.08 4.45
N ASP A 312 6.16 3.31 3.14
CA ASP A 312 5.17 2.64 2.29
C ASP A 312 5.44 1.12 2.25
N GLU A 313 6.70 0.69 2.09
CA GLU A 313 7.05 -0.75 2.12
C GLU A 313 6.77 -1.40 3.48
N ILE A 314 6.94 -0.67 4.59
CA ILE A 314 6.63 -1.17 5.94
C ILE A 314 5.11 -1.31 6.12
N ILE A 315 4.33 -0.37 5.58
CA ILE A 315 2.87 -0.45 5.58
C ILE A 315 2.42 -1.62 4.70
N ASP A 316 3.01 -1.81 3.53
CA ASP A 316 2.69 -2.93 2.64
C ASP A 316 2.99 -4.28 3.30
N LEU A 317 4.11 -4.41 4.02
CA LEU A 317 4.44 -5.62 4.81
C LEU A 317 3.44 -5.87 5.94
N PHE A 318 3.07 -4.82 6.68
CA PHE A 318 2.04 -4.92 7.72
C PHE A 318 0.67 -5.31 7.14
N ASN A 319 0.39 -4.92 5.90
CA ASN A 319 -0.89 -5.18 5.26
C ASN A 319 -0.89 -6.43 4.38
N GLU A 320 0.22 -7.16 4.33
CA GLU A 320 0.32 -8.37 3.54
C GLU A 320 -0.80 -9.35 3.94
N GLY A 321 -1.44 -9.98 2.96
CA GLY A 321 -2.61 -10.83 3.19
C GLY A 321 -3.94 -10.09 3.49
N SER A 322 -3.93 -8.75 3.65
CA SER A 322 -5.17 -7.97 3.86
C SER A 322 -5.89 -7.58 2.56
N GLY A 323 -5.30 -7.87 1.39
CA GLY A 323 -5.82 -7.52 0.07
C GLY A 323 -5.82 -6.01 -0.22
N ASP A 324 -6.05 -5.64 -1.48
CA ASP A 324 -6.02 -4.23 -1.90
C ASP A 324 -7.27 -3.48 -1.45
N ALA A 325 -7.13 -2.17 -1.22
CA ALA A 325 -8.26 -1.37 -0.80
C ALA A 325 -9.40 -1.38 -1.83
N PRO A 326 -10.67 -1.44 -1.38
CA PRO A 326 -11.80 -1.38 -2.29
C PRO A 326 -11.73 -0.16 -3.20
N ILE A 327 -12.15 -0.34 -4.45
CA ILE A 327 -12.06 0.69 -5.48
C ILE A 327 -13.46 1.24 -5.73
N PHE A 328 -13.62 2.55 -5.54
CA PHE A 328 -14.79 3.26 -6.06
C PHE A 328 -14.76 3.27 -7.59
N GLN A 329 -15.84 2.81 -8.22
CA GLN A 329 -15.96 2.72 -9.68
C GLN A 329 -16.76 3.89 -10.23
N GLU A 330 -18.06 3.90 -9.93
CA GLU A 330 -19.03 4.83 -10.51
C GLU A 330 -20.19 5.07 -9.55
N PHE A 331 -20.96 6.12 -9.81
CA PHE A 331 -22.21 6.36 -9.12
C PHE A 331 -23.31 6.81 -10.07
N THR A 332 -24.54 6.68 -9.60
CA THR A 332 -25.74 7.23 -10.24
C THR A 332 -26.55 7.96 -9.19
N GLU A 333 -27.18 9.05 -9.60
CA GLU A 333 -28.03 9.85 -8.71
C GLU A 333 -29.40 10.09 -9.32
N ALA A 334 -30.37 10.37 -8.45
CA ALA A 334 -31.68 10.84 -8.83
C ALA A 334 -32.15 11.93 -7.87
N LYS A 335 -32.95 12.85 -8.42
CA LYS A 335 -33.46 14.03 -7.72
C LYS A 335 -34.98 14.09 -7.92
N ARG A 336 -35.70 14.59 -6.92
CA ARG A 336 -37.11 14.97 -7.03
C ARG A 336 -37.27 16.40 -6.55
N GLY A 337 -37.67 17.29 -7.47
CA GLY A 337 -37.99 18.69 -7.19
C GLY A 337 -39.48 18.96 -6.96
N SER A 338 -40.26 17.91 -6.77
CA SER A 338 -41.69 17.94 -6.46
C SER A 338 -41.97 16.87 -5.42
N ASN A 339 -42.85 17.20 -4.48
CA ASN A 339 -43.31 16.29 -3.44
C ASN A 339 -43.87 15.00 -4.05
N GLU A 340 -43.17 13.88 -3.82
CA GLU A 340 -43.48 12.53 -4.29
C GLU A 340 -43.27 11.54 -3.15
N GLN A 341 -43.74 10.29 -3.29
CA GLN A 341 -43.56 9.22 -2.28
C GLN A 341 -42.47 8.21 -2.66
N SER A 342 -41.70 8.49 -3.71
CA SER A 342 -40.67 7.58 -4.21
C SER A 342 -39.56 8.24 -5.00
N LEU A 343 -38.38 7.61 -4.96
CA LEU A 343 -37.22 7.94 -5.77
C LEU A 343 -36.71 6.68 -6.46
N THR A 344 -36.67 6.71 -7.79
CA THR A 344 -36.03 5.66 -8.59
C THR A 344 -34.63 6.12 -8.99
N ILE A 345 -33.62 5.38 -8.57
CA ILE A 345 -32.21 5.62 -8.89
C ILE A 345 -31.75 4.50 -9.84
N ASN A 346 -31.10 4.85 -10.94
CA ASN A 346 -30.55 3.85 -11.86
C ASN A 346 -29.40 3.09 -11.21
N THR A 347 -29.15 1.87 -11.63
CA THR A 347 -27.94 1.14 -11.22
C THR A 347 -26.71 1.78 -11.86
N PRO A 348 -25.57 1.91 -11.13
CA PRO A 348 -24.35 2.48 -11.69
C PRO A 348 -23.90 1.79 -12.99
N PRO A 349 -23.35 2.53 -13.97
CA PRO A 349 -22.81 1.92 -15.19
C PRO A 349 -21.71 0.90 -14.88
N GLY A 350 -21.68 -0.18 -15.65
CA GLY A 350 -20.67 -1.22 -15.53
C GLY A 350 -20.87 -2.20 -14.37
N THR A 351 -21.95 -2.06 -13.58
CA THR A 351 -22.29 -3.04 -12.54
C THR A 351 -22.35 -4.45 -13.10
N SER A 352 -21.60 -5.33 -12.45
CA SER A 352 -21.48 -6.77 -12.70
C SER A 352 -21.88 -7.51 -11.43
N GLU A 353 -22.09 -8.83 -11.55
CA GLU A 353 -22.32 -9.70 -10.39
C GLU A 353 -21.21 -9.51 -9.34
N ASP A 354 -21.59 -9.58 -8.08
CA ASP A 354 -20.75 -9.44 -6.88
C ASP A 354 -20.21 -8.03 -6.59
N ASP A 355 -20.43 -7.02 -7.45
CA ASP A 355 -20.09 -5.64 -7.12
C ASP A 355 -20.89 -5.14 -5.89
N LEU A 356 -20.23 -4.44 -4.98
CA LEU A 356 -20.87 -3.80 -3.84
C LEU A 356 -21.58 -2.52 -4.27
N LEU A 357 -22.90 -2.49 -4.07
CA LEU A 357 -23.73 -1.31 -4.23
C LEU A 357 -24.07 -0.72 -2.87
N ILE A 358 -23.78 0.56 -2.66
CA ILE A 358 -24.21 1.32 -1.48
C ILE A 358 -25.14 2.44 -1.91
N ALA A 359 -26.38 2.42 -1.39
CA ALA A 359 -27.39 3.42 -1.65
C ALA A 359 -27.55 4.38 -0.48
N ALA A 360 -27.73 5.67 -0.77
CA ALA A 360 -28.16 6.67 0.20
C ALA A 360 -29.35 7.45 -0.37
N VAL A 361 -30.37 7.68 0.47
CA VAL A 361 -31.55 8.49 0.12
C VAL A 361 -31.83 9.46 1.25
N VAL A 362 -32.00 10.72 0.90
CA VAL A 362 -32.30 11.84 1.79
C VAL A 362 -33.65 12.41 1.43
N THR A 363 -34.48 12.69 2.43
CA THR A 363 -35.76 13.39 2.27
C THR A 363 -35.90 14.56 3.25
N ASP A 364 -36.67 15.58 2.86
CA ASP A 364 -36.97 16.78 3.67
C ASP A 364 -38.16 16.56 4.64
N ALA A 365 -38.18 15.41 5.31
CA ALA A 365 -39.11 15.17 6.39
C ALA A 365 -38.57 14.23 7.46
N SER A 366 -39.36 14.04 8.52
CA SER A 366 -39.19 12.97 9.50
C SER A 366 -40.05 11.78 9.12
N GLU A 367 -39.47 10.80 8.42
CA GLU A 367 -40.22 9.66 7.90
C GLU A 367 -39.43 8.34 7.83
N THR A 368 -40.07 7.29 7.34
CA THR A 368 -39.43 6.00 7.11
C THR A 368 -39.24 5.78 5.62
N ILE A 369 -37.97 5.75 5.20
CA ILE A 369 -37.59 5.43 3.84
C ILE A 369 -37.39 3.92 3.79
N SER A 370 -38.06 3.25 2.85
CA SER A 370 -37.98 1.81 2.63
C SER A 370 -37.19 1.51 1.36
N PRO A 371 -36.20 0.60 1.41
CA PRO A 371 -35.50 0.15 0.20
C PRO A 371 -36.42 -0.73 -0.66
N PRO A 372 -36.03 -1.01 -1.92
CA PRO A 372 -36.75 -1.93 -2.78
C PRO A 372 -36.97 -3.30 -2.13
N VAL A 373 -38.21 -3.78 -2.15
CA VAL A 373 -38.58 -5.06 -1.51
C VAL A 373 -38.10 -6.23 -2.35
N GLY A 374 -37.37 -7.16 -1.72
CA GLY A 374 -36.96 -8.42 -2.35
C GLY A 374 -35.66 -8.35 -3.15
N GLU A 375 -34.94 -7.23 -3.13
CA GLU A 375 -33.69 -7.04 -3.90
C GLU A 375 -32.42 -7.21 -3.06
N GLY A 376 -32.54 -7.66 -1.80
CA GLY A 376 -31.38 -8.00 -0.96
C GLY A 376 -30.70 -6.82 -0.25
N TRP A 377 -31.29 -5.62 -0.26
CA TRP A 377 -30.76 -4.46 0.45
C TRP A 377 -30.70 -4.68 1.97
N THR A 378 -29.51 -4.55 2.53
CA THR A 378 -29.21 -4.62 3.96
C THR A 378 -29.02 -3.21 4.51
N GLN A 379 -29.74 -2.87 5.57
CA GLN A 379 -29.65 -1.54 6.18
C GLN A 379 -28.34 -1.34 6.94
N ILE A 380 -27.64 -0.24 6.65
CA ILE A 380 -26.53 0.28 7.47
C ILE A 380 -27.11 1.22 8.51
N ASP A 381 -27.81 2.26 8.06
CA ASP A 381 -28.39 3.27 8.92
C ASP A 381 -29.71 3.79 8.35
N HIS A 382 -30.65 4.13 9.22
CA HIS A 382 -31.86 4.86 8.86
C HIS A 382 -32.26 5.72 10.05
N GLY A 383 -32.47 7.02 9.82
CA GLY A 383 -33.02 7.88 10.85
C GLY A 383 -33.06 9.35 10.48
N THR A 384 -33.50 10.16 11.44
CA THR A 384 -33.63 11.61 11.28
C THR A 384 -32.39 12.34 11.80
N GLY A 385 -32.05 13.49 11.18
CA GLY A 385 -31.05 14.43 11.71
C GLY A 385 -31.57 15.23 12.91
N SER A 386 -32.87 15.50 12.89
CA SER A 386 -33.70 15.72 14.08
C SER A 386 -35.17 15.55 13.76
N ASN A 387 -35.69 16.34 12.81
CA ASN A 387 -37.10 16.28 12.40
C ASN A 387 -37.41 16.85 10.99
N ARG A 388 -36.42 17.40 10.29
CA ARG A 388 -36.59 17.93 8.93
C ARG A 388 -35.84 17.14 7.87
N VAL A 389 -34.73 16.51 8.22
CA VAL A 389 -34.03 15.61 7.30
C VAL A 389 -34.10 14.16 7.79
N THR A 390 -34.44 13.24 6.90
CA THR A 390 -34.27 11.78 7.07
C THR A 390 -33.24 11.31 6.07
N MET A 391 -32.33 10.44 6.51
CA MET A 391 -31.43 9.71 5.62
C MET A 391 -31.52 8.21 5.90
N GLY A 392 -31.58 7.43 4.82
CA GLY A 392 -31.40 5.99 4.86
C GLY A 392 -30.21 5.57 4.00
N VAL A 393 -29.45 4.59 4.49
CA VAL A 393 -28.26 4.04 3.87
C VAL A 393 -28.33 2.51 3.89
N TRP A 394 -28.16 1.89 2.73
CA TRP A 394 -28.21 0.44 2.55
C TRP A 394 -27.07 -0.05 1.67
N TRP A 395 -26.74 -1.33 1.79
CA TRP A 395 -25.84 -2.00 0.86
C TRP A 395 -26.44 -3.29 0.32
N LYS A 396 -25.96 -3.75 -0.83
CA LYS A 396 -26.15 -5.10 -1.36
C LYS A 396 -24.97 -5.49 -2.26
N LEU A 397 -24.79 -6.78 -2.50
CA LEU A 397 -24.02 -7.25 -3.65
C LEU A 397 -24.94 -7.33 -4.86
N ALA A 398 -24.46 -6.88 -6.01
CA ALA A 398 -25.18 -7.02 -7.26
C ALA A 398 -25.31 -8.49 -7.65
N ASP A 399 -26.50 -8.91 -8.06
CA ASP A 399 -26.72 -10.29 -8.52
C ASP A 399 -26.56 -10.42 -10.04
N ALA A 400 -26.43 -11.65 -10.54
CA ALA A 400 -26.30 -11.94 -11.99
C ALA A 400 -27.41 -11.34 -12.87
N SER A 401 -28.54 -10.96 -12.26
CA SER A 401 -29.73 -10.39 -12.91
C SER A 401 -30.06 -8.99 -12.38
N GLU A 402 -29.05 -8.23 -11.99
CA GLU A 402 -29.22 -6.93 -11.33
C GLU A 402 -30.22 -6.02 -12.07
N SER A 403 -31.21 -5.51 -11.32
CA SER A 403 -32.20 -4.57 -11.85
C SER A 403 -31.50 -3.35 -12.46
N SER A 404 -32.07 -2.76 -13.52
CA SER A 404 -31.51 -1.53 -14.11
C SER A 404 -31.71 -0.28 -13.25
N SER A 405 -32.56 -0.36 -12.24
CA SER A 405 -32.89 0.74 -11.33
C SER A 405 -33.57 0.22 -10.06
N HIS A 406 -33.46 0.99 -8.99
CA HIS A 406 -33.95 0.69 -7.65
C HIS A 406 -34.92 1.78 -7.19
N GLN A 407 -36.12 1.41 -6.73
CA GLN A 407 -37.12 2.35 -6.22
C GLN A 407 -37.20 2.35 -4.69
N PHE A 408 -36.82 3.46 -4.09
CA PHE A 408 -36.98 3.74 -2.67
C PHE A 408 -38.31 4.47 -2.44
N THR A 409 -38.98 4.20 -1.32
CA THR A 409 -40.33 4.70 -1.02
C THR A 409 -40.47 5.22 0.40
N TRP A 410 -41.44 6.10 0.63
CA TRP A 410 -41.73 6.67 1.94
C TRP A 410 -43.22 7.07 2.06
N GLY A 411 -43.60 7.70 3.17
CA GLY A 411 -45.00 7.77 3.61
C GLY A 411 -45.76 9.05 3.23
N SER A 412 -45.08 10.17 3.06
CA SER A 412 -45.66 11.47 2.69
C SER A 412 -45.08 12.02 1.38
N ASP A 413 -45.72 13.04 0.80
CA ASP A 413 -45.18 13.65 -0.41
C ASP A 413 -44.00 14.56 -0.03
N GLU A 414 -42.79 14.18 -0.42
CA GLU A 414 -41.54 14.86 -0.05
C GLU A 414 -40.60 15.09 -1.23
N GLU A 415 -39.70 16.06 -1.07
CA GLU A 415 -38.55 16.21 -1.93
C GLU A 415 -37.44 15.24 -1.51
N ALA A 416 -36.67 14.78 -2.49
CA ALA A 416 -35.68 13.76 -2.25
C ALA A 416 -34.44 13.92 -3.14
N TYR A 417 -33.31 13.56 -2.57
CA TYR A 417 -32.06 13.35 -3.27
C TYR A 417 -31.52 11.97 -2.88
N GLY A 418 -31.00 11.21 -3.85
CA GLY A 418 -30.46 9.90 -3.56
C GLY A 418 -29.52 9.42 -4.64
N TRP A 419 -28.60 8.55 -4.25
CA TRP A 419 -27.56 8.02 -5.12
C TRP A 419 -27.20 6.58 -4.75
N ILE A 420 -26.67 5.87 -5.73
CA ILE A 420 -26.12 4.52 -5.58
C ILE A 420 -24.67 4.57 -6.06
N MET A 421 -23.76 4.04 -5.24
CA MET A 421 -22.32 3.99 -5.49
C MET A 421 -21.91 2.53 -5.69
N ARG A 422 -21.00 2.29 -6.65
CA ARG A 422 -20.46 0.98 -6.99
C ARG A 422 -19.01 0.87 -6.54
N PHE A 423 -18.68 -0.24 -5.88
CA PHE A 423 -17.32 -0.56 -5.44
C PHE A 423 -16.93 -1.98 -5.87
N THR A 424 -15.63 -2.21 -6.10
CA THR A 424 -15.01 -3.52 -6.39
C THR A 424 -13.85 -3.79 -5.43
N GLY A 425 -13.31 -5.01 -5.39
CA GLY A 425 -12.16 -5.36 -4.54
C GLY A 425 -12.50 -5.35 -3.05
N HIS A 426 -13.74 -5.69 -2.71
CA HIS A 426 -14.23 -5.75 -1.33
C HIS A 426 -14.47 -7.20 -0.90
N ASP A 427 -14.57 -7.42 0.41
CA ASP A 427 -14.95 -8.73 0.96
C ASP A 427 -16.36 -9.11 0.46
N LEU A 428 -16.49 -10.28 -0.15
CA LEU A 428 -17.76 -10.82 -0.67
C LEU A 428 -18.68 -11.37 0.44
N SER A 429 -18.11 -11.73 1.58
CA SER A 429 -18.83 -12.27 2.73
C SER A 429 -19.23 -11.18 3.72
N SER A 430 -18.34 -10.20 3.93
CA SER A 430 -18.45 -9.19 4.99
C SER A 430 -17.98 -7.80 4.49
N PRO A 431 -18.63 -7.23 3.45
CA PRO A 431 -18.15 -6.00 2.80
C PRO A 431 -18.11 -4.77 3.72
N ILE A 432 -18.92 -4.75 4.78
CA ILE A 432 -18.96 -3.64 5.75
C ILE A 432 -18.20 -4.06 7.00
N ASN A 433 -16.98 -3.54 7.18
CA ASN A 433 -16.17 -3.82 8.36
C ASN A 433 -16.77 -3.19 9.63
N THR A 434 -17.13 -1.91 9.54
CA THR A 434 -17.74 -1.15 10.63
C THR A 434 -18.40 0.13 10.10
N PHE A 435 -19.28 0.73 10.89
CA PHE A 435 -19.85 2.04 10.57
C PHE A 435 -20.16 2.85 11.83
N GLY A 436 -20.23 4.17 11.67
CA GLY A 436 -20.54 5.12 12.73
C GLY A 436 -21.48 6.20 12.23
N VAL A 437 -22.38 6.68 13.09
CA VAL A 437 -23.43 7.63 12.72
C VAL A 437 -23.33 8.89 13.59
N SER A 438 -23.54 10.05 12.98
CA SER A 438 -23.72 11.31 13.68
C SER A 438 -24.97 12.02 13.18
N SER A 439 -25.59 12.80 14.05
CA SER A 439 -26.75 13.62 13.71
C SER A 439 -26.79 14.87 14.57
N GLY A 440 -27.42 15.92 14.06
CA GLY A 440 -27.58 17.14 14.81
C GLY A 440 -28.28 18.24 14.02
N ASN A 441 -28.25 19.44 14.59
CA ASN A 441 -28.93 20.61 14.05
C ASN A 441 -28.07 21.86 14.12
N ASN A 442 -28.46 22.86 13.32
CA ASN A 442 -27.88 24.20 13.31
C ASN A 442 -26.35 24.19 13.15
N ASN A 443 -25.84 23.38 12.22
CA ASN A 443 -24.41 23.17 12.01
C ASN A 443 -24.02 23.44 10.54
N ILE A 444 -22.99 24.27 10.34
CA ILE A 444 -22.41 24.56 9.02
C ILE A 444 -21.26 23.60 8.66
N SER A 445 -20.79 22.84 9.66
CA SER A 445 -19.72 21.86 9.54
C SER A 445 -20.16 20.52 10.13
N PRO A 446 -21.14 19.82 9.51
CA PRO A 446 -21.63 18.53 9.99
C PRO A 446 -20.50 17.50 10.20
N PRO A 447 -20.30 16.97 11.42
CA PRO A 447 -19.31 15.95 11.68
C PRO A 447 -19.71 14.61 11.08
N SER A 448 -18.76 13.96 10.45
CA SER A 448 -18.76 12.54 10.09
C SER A 448 -17.83 11.81 11.08
N PRO A 449 -18.36 10.86 11.88
CA PRO A 449 -17.64 10.31 13.02
C PRO A 449 -16.43 9.45 12.59
N SER A 450 -15.50 9.22 13.52
CA SER A 450 -14.47 8.20 13.35
C SER A 450 -15.05 6.82 13.54
N VAL A 451 -14.52 5.83 12.81
CA VAL A 451 -14.75 4.40 13.05
C VAL A 451 -13.39 3.72 13.27
N THR A 452 -13.36 2.61 13.99
CA THR A 452 -12.14 1.83 14.20
C THR A 452 -12.25 0.54 13.39
N THR A 453 -11.38 0.38 12.40
CA THR A 453 -11.39 -0.79 11.53
C THR A 453 -10.70 -1.97 12.20
N THR A 454 -11.08 -3.18 11.81
CA THR A 454 -10.44 -4.44 12.27
C THR A 454 -9.66 -5.14 11.17
N VAL A 455 -9.67 -4.56 9.96
CA VAL A 455 -8.89 -5.01 8.80
C VAL A 455 -8.20 -3.80 8.20
N ALA A 456 -7.05 -4.04 7.60
CA ALA A 456 -6.27 -3.01 6.92
C ALA A 456 -6.87 -2.70 5.54
N ASN A 457 -6.29 -1.77 4.80
CA ASN A 457 -6.69 -1.43 3.43
C ASN A 457 -8.20 -1.20 3.27
N THR A 458 -8.85 -0.59 4.25
CA THR A 458 -10.29 -0.30 4.13
C THR A 458 -10.51 0.96 3.29
N LEU A 459 -11.63 1.01 2.57
CA LEU A 459 -12.11 2.28 2.00
C LEU A 459 -13.07 2.93 2.99
N ILE A 460 -12.71 4.12 3.47
CA ILE A 460 -13.53 4.92 4.37
C ILE A 460 -14.47 5.80 3.54
N LEU A 461 -15.73 5.41 3.47
CA LEU A 461 -16.80 6.14 2.80
C LEU A 461 -17.56 7.00 3.81
N ARG A 462 -17.71 8.29 3.52
CA ARG A 462 -18.47 9.24 4.35
C ARG A 462 -19.66 9.75 3.56
N ILE A 463 -20.85 9.64 4.14
CA ILE A 463 -22.14 9.98 3.55
C ILE A 463 -22.81 11.00 4.45
N GLY A 464 -23.37 12.07 3.87
CA GLY A 464 -24.11 13.10 4.59
C GLY A 464 -25.45 13.41 3.93
N GLY A 465 -26.46 13.65 4.74
CA GLY A 465 -27.76 14.21 4.34
C GLY A 465 -28.05 15.46 5.17
N PHE A 466 -28.55 16.50 4.51
CA PHE A 466 -28.73 17.85 5.06
C PHE A 466 -30.13 18.38 4.77
N ASP A 467 -30.67 19.10 5.76
CA ASP A 467 -31.84 19.97 5.62
C ASP A 467 -31.48 21.10 4.65
N ASP A 468 -32.36 21.41 3.70
CA ASP A 468 -32.18 22.46 2.69
C ASP A 468 -31.00 22.30 1.70
N ASP A 469 -30.90 23.29 0.80
CA ASP A 469 -30.04 23.28 -0.38
C ASP A 469 -28.74 24.10 -0.25
N ASP A 470 -28.38 24.36 1.01
CA ASP A 470 -27.27 25.19 1.48
C ASP A 470 -25.93 24.46 1.39
N ILE A 471 -25.59 24.05 0.18
CA ILE A 471 -24.40 23.27 -0.16
C ILE A 471 -23.59 23.94 -1.27
N THR A 472 -22.33 23.51 -1.42
CA THR A 472 -21.57 23.74 -2.64
C THR A 472 -21.66 22.48 -3.51
N VAL A 473 -22.35 22.57 -4.65
CA VAL A 473 -22.51 21.44 -5.57
C VAL A 473 -21.13 20.89 -5.99
N ASP A 474 -21.02 19.57 -6.07
CA ASP A 474 -19.80 18.81 -6.36
C ASP A 474 -18.65 18.98 -5.36
N SER A 475 -18.92 19.58 -4.18
CA SER A 475 -17.91 19.77 -3.14
C SER A 475 -18.43 19.43 -1.75
N THR A 476 -17.99 18.31 -1.20
CA THR A 476 -18.34 17.88 0.16
C THR A 476 -17.61 18.68 1.25
N GLY A 477 -16.45 19.27 0.92
CA GLY A 477 -15.57 19.90 1.89
C GLY A 477 -14.82 18.94 2.82
N LEU A 478 -14.92 17.63 2.60
CA LEU A 478 -14.19 16.61 3.35
C LEU A 478 -12.69 16.70 3.01
N VAL A 479 -11.90 17.27 3.91
CA VAL A 479 -10.45 17.42 3.71
C VAL A 479 -9.80 16.04 3.58
N GLY A 480 -8.93 15.87 2.58
CA GLY A 480 -8.22 14.62 2.31
C GLY A 480 -9.04 13.51 1.66
N HIS A 481 -10.32 13.76 1.32
CA HIS A 481 -11.19 12.78 0.68
C HIS A 481 -11.42 13.14 -0.78
N THR A 482 -11.56 12.13 -1.63
CA THR A 482 -12.11 12.27 -2.98
C THR A 482 -13.61 12.44 -2.88
N THR A 483 -14.16 13.49 -3.51
CA THR A 483 -15.62 13.69 -3.56
C THR A 483 -16.23 12.76 -4.61
N ILE A 484 -17.29 12.05 -4.24
CA ILE A 484 -18.13 11.27 -5.16
C ILE A 484 -19.28 12.15 -5.67
N THR A 485 -20.05 12.72 -4.74
CA THR A 485 -21.19 13.57 -5.08
C THR A 485 -21.45 14.60 -3.98
N MET A 486 -22.05 15.73 -4.35
CA MET A 486 -22.67 16.68 -3.45
C MET A 486 -23.76 17.43 -4.23
N ASP A 487 -25.03 17.12 -3.98
CA ASP A 487 -26.15 17.71 -4.71
C ASP A 487 -27.42 17.76 -3.86
N LYS A 488 -28.53 18.19 -4.48
CA LYS A 488 -29.76 18.63 -3.83
C LYS A 488 -31.03 18.26 -4.58
N SER A 489 -32.16 18.32 -3.88
CA SER A 489 -33.48 18.25 -4.49
C SER A 489 -33.71 19.43 -5.45
N ASN A 490 -34.24 19.16 -6.64
CA ASN A 490 -34.22 20.09 -7.78
C ASN A 490 -35.49 20.97 -7.87
N SER A 491 -35.85 21.72 -6.82
CA SER A 491 -37.15 22.42 -6.77
C SER A 491 -37.10 23.95 -6.81
N GLY A 492 -36.00 24.56 -6.39
CA GLY A 492 -35.93 26.01 -6.17
C GLY A 492 -36.97 26.55 -5.16
N ARG A 493 -37.52 25.66 -4.31
CA ARG A 493 -38.44 25.98 -3.20
C ARG A 493 -37.67 25.99 -1.87
N ARG A 494 -38.36 26.28 -0.76
CA ARG A 494 -37.77 26.36 0.60
C ARG A 494 -37.88 25.05 1.40
N ASP A 495 -38.29 23.98 0.74
CA ASP A 495 -38.55 22.67 1.34
C ASP A 495 -37.66 21.67 0.59
N THR A 496 -36.35 21.86 0.71
CA THR A 496 -35.33 21.15 -0.06
C THR A 496 -34.53 20.23 0.85
N CYS A 497 -33.87 19.24 0.26
CA CYS A 497 -32.84 18.48 0.97
C CYS A 497 -31.59 18.37 0.10
N ALA A 498 -30.46 18.10 0.75
CA ALA A 498 -29.20 17.87 0.08
C ALA A 498 -28.48 16.67 0.66
N GLY A 499 -27.48 16.18 -0.07
CA GLY A 499 -26.62 15.12 0.40
C GLY A 499 -25.33 15.05 -0.38
N GLY A 500 -24.38 14.30 0.15
CA GLY A 500 -23.10 14.08 -0.51
C GLY A 500 -22.34 12.92 0.06
N ALA A 501 -21.35 12.47 -0.71
CA ALA A 501 -20.45 11.41 -0.32
C ALA A 501 -19.02 11.67 -0.78
N GLY A 502 -18.06 11.21 0.01
CA GLY A 502 -16.64 11.19 -0.35
C GLY A 502 -15.91 10.07 0.36
N TYR A 503 -14.75 9.68 -0.16
CA TYR A 503 -14.00 8.54 0.35
C TYR A 503 -12.50 8.81 0.46
N VAL A 504 -11.83 8.00 1.28
CA VAL A 504 -10.38 7.92 1.39
C VAL A 504 -9.98 6.49 1.74
N ALA A 505 -8.84 6.01 1.26
CA ALA A 505 -8.28 4.73 1.72
C ALA A 505 -7.68 4.90 3.12
N LEU A 506 -7.89 3.91 3.98
CA LEU A 506 -7.22 3.78 5.26
C LEU A 506 -6.32 2.54 5.18
N PRO A 507 -5.00 2.72 5.02
CA PRO A 507 -4.10 1.61 4.79
C PRO A 507 -3.93 0.73 6.02
N ALA A 508 -3.86 1.29 7.23
CA ALA A 508 -3.64 0.51 8.45
C ALA A 508 -4.94 0.20 9.21
N ILE A 509 -4.95 -0.89 9.98
CA ILE A 509 -5.97 -1.16 10.99
C ILE A 509 -6.01 0.01 11.98
N GLY A 510 -7.21 0.50 12.31
CA GLY A 510 -7.37 1.46 13.40
C GLY A 510 -8.39 2.55 13.13
N ALA A 511 -8.24 3.66 13.84
CA ALA A 511 -9.19 4.76 13.78
C ALA A 511 -9.07 5.53 12.45
N SER A 512 -10.17 5.66 11.71
CA SER A 512 -10.23 6.44 10.46
C SER A 512 -10.14 7.97 10.65
N GLY A 513 -10.16 8.42 11.90
CA GLY A 513 -10.33 9.83 12.25
C GLY A 513 -11.74 10.34 11.97
N ALA A 514 -12.08 11.49 12.53
CA ALA A 514 -13.31 12.20 12.18
C ALA A 514 -13.04 13.22 11.06
N SER A 515 -14.04 13.51 10.23
CA SER A 515 -13.99 14.59 9.24
C SER A 515 -15.29 15.40 9.29
N ASN A 516 -15.34 16.55 8.62
CA ASN A 516 -16.54 17.37 8.58
C ASN A 516 -16.89 17.73 7.14
N PHE A 517 -18.18 17.67 6.82
CA PHE A 517 -18.72 18.30 5.62
C PHE A 517 -18.68 19.82 5.75
N SER A 518 -18.69 20.53 4.62
CA SER A 518 -18.76 22.00 4.58
C SER A 518 -20.02 22.47 3.89
N LEU A 519 -20.89 23.18 4.62
CA LEU A 519 -22.14 23.75 4.11
C LEU A 519 -22.04 25.27 3.93
N THR A 520 -22.98 25.88 3.20
CA THR A 520 -23.07 27.34 3.03
C THR A 520 -23.93 28.02 4.10
N ALA A 521 -24.80 27.27 4.77
CA ALA A 521 -25.57 27.71 5.93
C ALA A 521 -25.67 26.59 6.99
N ARG A 522 -26.47 26.83 8.03
CA ARG A 522 -26.53 25.96 9.22
C ARG A 522 -27.72 25.03 9.11
N GLU A 523 -27.44 23.75 8.94
CA GLU A 523 -28.48 22.76 8.66
C GLU A 523 -28.70 21.75 9.78
N GLN A 524 -29.86 21.09 9.73
CA GLN A 524 -30.00 19.77 10.32
C GLN A 524 -29.29 18.75 9.45
N TYR A 525 -28.70 17.75 10.08
CA TYR A 525 -27.90 16.78 9.34
C TYR A 525 -27.99 15.39 9.96
N ARG A 526 -27.74 14.40 9.10
CA ARG A 526 -27.37 13.06 9.47
C ARG A 526 -26.18 12.63 8.62
N SER A 527 -25.20 11.99 9.22
CA SER A 527 -24.00 11.53 8.51
C SER A 527 -23.62 10.13 8.97
N VAL A 528 -23.03 9.37 8.05
CA VAL A 528 -22.57 8.00 8.27
C VAL A 528 -21.15 7.89 7.76
N THR A 529 -20.28 7.26 8.55
CA THR A 529 -18.96 6.79 8.12
C THR A 529 -19.03 5.28 8.01
N ILE A 530 -18.60 4.72 6.89
CA ILE A 530 -18.59 3.30 6.59
C ILE A 530 -17.15 2.91 6.26
N ALA A 531 -16.62 1.88 6.90
CA ALA A 531 -15.40 1.22 6.47
C ALA A 531 -15.77 0.02 5.61
N ILE A 532 -15.44 0.07 4.31
CA ILE A 532 -15.61 -1.04 3.39
C ILE A 532 -14.37 -1.94 3.50
N ALA A 533 -14.59 -3.22 3.79
CA ALA A 533 -13.53 -4.21 3.93
C ALA A 533 -12.95 -4.57 2.54
N PRO A 534 -11.61 -4.66 2.39
CA PRO A 534 -10.99 -5.22 1.19
C PRO A 534 -11.36 -6.69 1.00
N GLU A 535 -11.23 -7.18 -0.23
CA GLU A 535 -11.20 -8.63 -0.45
C GLU A 535 -10.02 -9.20 0.35
N PRO A 536 -10.18 -10.30 1.12
CA PRO A 536 -9.06 -10.90 1.82
C PRO A 536 -7.94 -11.23 0.84
N GLY A 537 -6.70 -10.85 1.19
CA GLY A 537 -5.55 -11.18 0.36
C GLY A 537 -5.40 -12.69 0.25
N ASP A 538 -5.03 -13.16 -0.94
CA ASP A 538 -4.80 -14.58 -1.16
C ASP A 538 -3.61 -15.05 -0.31
N THR A 539 -3.87 -15.81 0.76
CA THR A 539 -2.81 -16.44 1.56
C THR A 539 -2.20 -17.64 0.85
N SER A 540 -2.74 -18.05 -0.32
CA SER A 540 -2.18 -19.12 -1.13
C SER A 540 -1.03 -18.62 -2.03
N SER A 541 0.16 -18.54 -1.43
CA SER A 541 1.44 -18.49 -2.15
C SER A 541 1.55 -17.41 -3.23
N VAL A 542 1.41 -16.15 -2.83
CA VAL A 542 1.78 -15.01 -3.67
C VAL A 542 3.30 -14.90 -3.66
N TYR A 543 3.94 -15.27 -4.78
CA TYR A 543 5.35 -15.01 -5.03
C TYR A 543 5.45 -13.80 -5.93
N ASP A 544 6.00 -12.68 -5.47
CA ASP A 544 6.34 -11.57 -6.35
C ASP A 544 7.52 -10.71 -5.87
N ILE A 545 8.14 -10.04 -6.86
CA ILE A 545 9.14 -8.95 -6.85
C ILE A 545 10.60 -9.30 -7.24
N VAL A 546 11.11 -8.50 -8.19
CA VAL A 546 12.42 -8.56 -8.87
C VAL A 546 12.94 -7.13 -9.07
N SER A 547 14.09 -6.77 -8.51
CA SER A 547 14.93 -5.62 -8.85
C SER A 547 15.81 -5.85 -10.10
N ALA A 548 16.38 -4.78 -10.67
CA ALA A 548 17.18 -4.81 -11.91
C ALA A 548 18.46 -3.94 -11.85
N THR A 549 19.48 -4.28 -12.66
CA THR A 549 20.41 -3.27 -13.22
C THR A 549 21.14 -3.69 -14.52
N ALA A 550 21.12 -2.76 -15.48
CA ALA A 550 22.00 -2.47 -16.63
C ALA A 550 22.57 -3.58 -17.57
N ASN A 551 21.80 -3.92 -18.62
CA ASN A 551 22.17 -3.88 -20.05
C ASN A 551 21.09 -4.62 -20.86
N SER A 552 20.07 -3.87 -21.28
CA SER A 552 19.03 -4.19 -22.27
C SER A 552 18.82 -5.67 -22.60
N THR A 553 18.31 -6.42 -21.62
CA THR A 553 17.58 -7.68 -21.79
C THR A 553 16.38 -7.61 -20.85
N ILE A 554 15.16 -7.65 -21.37
CA ILE A 554 13.94 -7.72 -20.53
C ILE A 554 13.69 -9.18 -20.23
N THR A 555 13.54 -9.51 -18.94
CA THR A 555 13.03 -10.79 -18.47
C THR A 555 11.65 -10.54 -17.86
N ALA A 556 10.59 -11.01 -18.51
CA ALA A 556 9.23 -10.97 -17.95
C ALA A 556 8.92 -12.31 -17.25
N ARG A 557 8.28 -12.27 -16.07
CA ARG A 557 7.79 -13.44 -15.34
C ARG A 557 6.30 -13.64 -15.62
N THR A 558 5.88 -14.89 -15.86
CA THR A 558 4.47 -15.31 -15.91
C THR A 558 4.36 -16.70 -15.29
N THR A 559 3.33 -16.92 -14.48
CA THR A 559 2.90 -18.27 -14.08
C THR A 559 1.73 -18.67 -14.97
N ILE A 560 1.80 -19.84 -15.62
CA ILE A 560 0.70 -20.38 -16.43
C ILE A 560 -0.04 -21.42 -15.59
N THR A 561 -1.25 -21.08 -15.13
CA THR A 561 -2.16 -22.06 -14.53
C THR A 561 -3.51 -21.96 -15.22
N GLY A 562 -3.87 -22.96 -16.02
CA GLY A 562 -5.25 -23.12 -16.51
C GLY A 562 -5.82 -22.04 -17.47
N GLY A 563 -5.00 -21.14 -18.02
CA GLY A 563 -5.43 -20.18 -19.06
C GLY A 563 -5.72 -18.76 -18.59
N THR A 564 -5.29 -18.36 -17.38
CA THR A 564 -5.36 -16.97 -16.89
C THR A 564 -3.99 -16.53 -16.39
N VAL A 565 -3.65 -15.25 -16.60
CA VAL A 565 -2.38 -14.60 -16.19
C VAL A 565 -2.72 -13.47 -15.19
N SER A 566 -2.04 -13.40 -14.04
CA SER A 566 -2.09 -12.29 -13.07
C SER A 566 -0.70 -11.72 -12.85
N ILE A 567 -0.58 -10.38 -12.72
CA ILE A 567 0.70 -9.66 -12.55
C ILE A 567 0.50 -8.53 -11.50
N GLY A 568 1.37 -8.47 -10.49
CA GLY A 568 1.44 -7.42 -9.45
C GLY A 568 2.22 -6.14 -9.84
N SER A 569 2.18 -5.14 -8.98
CA SER A 569 2.58 -3.73 -9.19
C SER A 569 4.11 -3.48 -9.32
N TRP A 570 4.49 -2.32 -9.89
CA TRP A 570 5.88 -1.88 -10.08
C TRP A 570 6.10 -0.42 -9.62
N GLN A 571 7.22 -0.16 -8.94
CA GLN A 571 7.80 1.18 -8.79
C GLN A 571 8.87 1.44 -9.86
N VAL A 572 8.90 2.69 -10.34
CA VAL A 572 9.94 3.25 -11.22
C VAL A 572 10.97 3.96 -10.34
N GLU A 573 12.24 3.56 -10.38
CA GLU A 573 13.35 4.37 -9.86
C GLU A 573 13.69 5.56 -10.77
#